data_AF-K2DYN4-F1
#
_entry.id   AF-K2DYN4-F1
#
_cell.length_a   1.000
_cell.length_b   1.000
_cell.length_c   1.000
_cell.angle_alpha   90.00
_cell.angle_beta   90.00
_cell.angle_gamma   90.00
#
_symmetry.space_group_name_H-M   'P 1'
#
loop_
_entity.id
_entity.type
_entity.pdbx_description
1 polymer ?
#
loop_
_entity_poly.entity_id
_entity_poly.type
_entity_poly.pdbx_seq_one_letter_code
_entity_poly.pdbx_strand_id
1 'polypeptide(L)'
;MKISNEKIKQWEKLLRQIPVSVNNFYGDPLIQWQDTVKKLDDLHNTKHEGPVGIITKGIITENHAKKLSEFIAKGLNIIVLVSISELPQFEKIGTDHRYENIKLLNKHAIPNIAYIRPLIPPYNTSEKIIKRMFKKLNEAGSRVVVVSGFRGDEGIIKDMNPDEKVKFVLRVKVMTKDVYSFVKESASKYNMHLFTRTACAISYLVGEKYPYNPYYYSPNLVNCNELKCLLRKTCKPTTQPKSGSMEFIKFLGYKAELVGGNCNARCQVKPDNRLKCPSCCTTCFFVEGPRISVKGKIRLGDITFIRFITGMLAMQPGRRDDESRDVAKVSLPKFPEIKDIECLNSWWPYAHIGDKCFGCNYCIEKYYGTSRRNFGFPPAQLIKKIFKNYEA
;
A
#
# COMPACT_ATOMS: atom_id res chain seq x y z
N MET A 1 23.50 -2.42 27.67
CA MET A 1 22.16 -2.54 28.30
C MET A 1 21.57 -3.89 27.92
N LYS A 2 21.27 -4.78 28.87
CA LYS A 2 20.60 -6.05 28.59
C LYS A 2 19.12 -5.78 28.29
N ILE A 3 18.61 -6.32 27.18
CA ILE A 3 17.20 -6.21 26.80
C ILE A 3 16.51 -7.46 27.30
N SER A 4 15.40 -7.32 28.03
CA SER A 4 14.68 -8.46 28.55
C SER A 4 13.92 -9.22 27.45
N ASN A 5 13.66 -10.50 27.67
CA ASN A 5 12.91 -11.34 26.72
C ASN A 5 11.48 -10.82 26.49
N GLU A 6 10.86 -10.20 27.50
CA GLU A 6 9.53 -9.59 27.39
C GLU A 6 9.54 -8.43 26.39
N LYS A 7 10.57 -7.59 26.43
CA LYS A 7 10.73 -6.48 25.48
C LYS A 7 10.94 -6.99 24.06
N ILE A 8 11.75 -8.02 23.89
CA ILE A 8 11.97 -8.68 22.58
C ILE A 8 10.64 -9.18 22.00
N LYS A 9 9.84 -9.90 22.81
CA LYS A 9 8.52 -10.38 22.42
C LYS A 9 7.56 -9.24 22.08
N GLN A 10 7.60 -8.14 22.82
CA GLN A 10 6.79 -6.96 22.53
C GLN A 10 7.15 -6.34 21.17
N TRP A 11 8.44 -6.19 20.86
CA TRP A 11 8.87 -5.64 19.58
C TRP A 11 8.56 -6.58 18.41
N GLU A 12 8.69 -7.89 18.63
CA GLU A 12 8.27 -8.90 17.65
C GLU A 12 6.78 -8.76 17.33
N LYS A 13 5.93 -8.55 18.35
CA LYS A 13 4.49 -8.30 18.16
C LYS A 13 4.21 -7.04 17.33
N LEU A 14 4.93 -5.94 17.57
CA LEU A 14 4.78 -4.72 16.76
C LEU A 14 5.10 -4.99 15.28
N LEU A 15 6.14 -5.77 15.01
CA LEU A 15 6.55 -6.14 13.66
C LEU A 15 5.54 -7.06 12.97
N ARG A 16 4.94 -8.01 13.70
CA ARG A 16 3.90 -8.92 13.16
C ARG A 16 2.67 -8.19 12.64
N GLN A 17 2.44 -6.95 13.05
CA GLN A 17 1.28 -6.14 12.64
C GLN A 17 1.53 -5.27 11.40
N ILE A 18 2.77 -5.22 10.89
CA ILE A 18 3.10 -4.43 9.70
C ILE A 18 2.34 -4.98 8.48
N PRO A 19 1.65 -4.17 7.67
CA PRO A 19 1.00 -4.65 6.46
C PRO A 19 2.04 -5.13 5.44
N VAL A 20 1.93 -6.37 4.96
CA VAL A 20 2.87 -6.98 4.01
C VAL A 20 2.23 -7.14 2.64
N SER A 21 2.97 -6.89 1.57
CA SER A 21 2.56 -7.32 0.22
C SER A 21 3.51 -8.36 -0.32
N VAL A 22 2.99 -9.53 -0.73
CA VAL A 22 3.80 -10.66 -1.20
C VAL A 22 3.93 -10.63 -2.72
N ASN A 23 5.17 -10.72 -3.22
CA ASN A 23 5.50 -10.73 -4.65
C ASN A 23 4.83 -9.62 -5.48
N ASN A 24 4.61 -8.48 -4.83
CA ASN A 24 4.08 -7.27 -5.40
C ASN A 24 5.24 -6.28 -5.62
N PHE A 25 4.99 -5.21 -6.38
CA PHE A 25 5.95 -4.15 -6.74
C PHE A 25 7.00 -4.55 -7.81
N TYR A 26 7.45 -5.81 -7.84
CA TYR A 26 8.44 -6.33 -8.81
C TYR A 26 8.08 -7.69 -9.42
N GLY A 27 6.87 -7.77 -9.99
CA GLY A 27 6.35 -9.00 -10.59
C GLY A 27 4.85 -9.14 -10.35
N ASP A 28 4.39 -10.39 -10.41
CA ASP A 28 3.03 -10.75 -10.04
C ASP A 28 3.04 -12.04 -9.20
N PRO A 29 2.32 -12.09 -8.07
CA PRO A 29 2.32 -13.25 -7.18
C PRO A 29 1.82 -14.53 -7.84
N LEU A 30 1.01 -14.46 -8.91
CA LEU A 30 0.52 -15.65 -9.61
C LEU A 30 1.49 -16.16 -10.67
N ILE A 31 2.37 -15.29 -11.21
CA ILE A 31 3.48 -15.74 -12.07
C ILE A 31 4.51 -16.52 -11.25
N GLN A 32 4.71 -16.11 -10.01
CA GLN A 32 5.71 -16.67 -9.09
C GLN A 32 5.05 -17.53 -7.99
N TRP A 33 4.03 -18.30 -8.35
CA TRP A 33 3.11 -18.90 -7.39
C TRP A 33 3.79 -19.76 -6.30
N GLN A 34 4.77 -20.58 -6.66
CA GLN A 34 5.49 -21.43 -5.67
C GLN A 34 6.25 -20.59 -4.65
N ASP A 35 6.90 -19.53 -5.10
CA ASP A 35 7.59 -18.60 -4.21
C ASP A 35 6.58 -17.76 -3.39
N THR A 36 5.42 -17.40 -3.95
CA THR A 36 4.32 -16.78 -3.20
C THR A 36 3.85 -17.68 -2.06
N VAL A 37 3.62 -18.98 -2.32
CA VAL A 37 3.20 -19.97 -1.30
C VAL A 37 4.25 -20.07 -0.20
N LYS A 38 5.54 -20.20 -0.55
CA LYS A 38 6.64 -20.23 0.41
C LYS A 38 6.64 -18.99 1.32
N LYS A 39 6.48 -17.80 0.74
CA LYS A 39 6.43 -16.54 1.51
C LYS A 39 5.22 -16.47 2.44
N LEU A 40 4.07 -17.03 2.03
CA LEU A 40 2.90 -17.14 2.90
C LEU A 40 3.15 -18.13 4.05
N ASP A 41 3.77 -19.28 3.79
CA ASP A 41 4.20 -20.20 4.86
C ASP A 41 5.19 -19.52 5.83
N ASP A 42 6.15 -18.73 5.34
CA ASP A 42 7.08 -17.97 6.18
C ASP A 42 6.36 -16.93 7.07
N LEU A 43 5.35 -16.23 6.53
CA LEU A 43 4.51 -15.32 7.30
C LEU A 43 3.67 -16.06 8.36
N HIS A 44 3.11 -17.21 8.01
CA HIS A 44 2.37 -18.05 8.96
C HIS A 44 3.28 -18.56 10.09
N ASN A 45 4.45 -19.10 9.75
CA ASN A 45 5.43 -19.62 10.71
C ASN A 45 5.97 -18.54 11.66
N THR A 46 5.97 -17.29 11.22
CA THR A 46 6.36 -16.13 12.04
C THR A 46 5.18 -15.46 12.75
N LYS A 47 3.99 -16.09 12.69
CA LYS A 47 2.74 -15.66 13.33
C LYS A 47 2.35 -14.23 12.93
N HIS A 48 2.46 -13.90 11.66
CA HIS A 48 2.09 -12.59 11.15
C HIS A 48 0.60 -12.28 11.44
N GLU A 49 0.32 -11.10 11.97
CA GLU A 49 -1.03 -10.66 12.38
C GLU A 49 -1.57 -9.55 11.45
N GLY A 50 -0.68 -8.84 10.76
CA GLY A 50 -1.01 -7.74 9.87
C GLY A 50 -1.68 -8.19 8.56
N PRO A 51 -2.28 -7.25 7.81
CA PRO A 51 -2.84 -7.54 6.50
C PRO A 51 -1.77 -8.03 5.51
N VAL A 52 -2.09 -9.08 4.75
CA VAL A 52 -1.25 -9.66 3.70
C VAL A 52 -1.91 -9.42 2.34
N GLY A 53 -1.36 -8.51 1.56
CA GLY A 53 -1.86 -8.13 0.24
C GLY A 53 -1.28 -9.01 -0.88
N ILE A 54 -2.18 -9.63 -1.66
CA ILE A 54 -1.87 -10.28 -2.94
C ILE A 54 -2.44 -9.38 -4.05
N ILE A 55 -1.58 -8.61 -4.73
CA ILE A 55 -2.01 -7.71 -5.81
C ILE A 55 -1.68 -8.35 -7.15
N THR A 56 -2.69 -8.61 -7.99
CA THR A 56 -2.48 -9.42 -9.19
C THR A 56 -3.27 -8.96 -10.41
N LYS A 57 -2.67 -9.15 -11.58
CA LYS A 57 -3.32 -9.13 -12.91
C LYS A 57 -3.49 -10.54 -13.49
N GLY A 58 -2.89 -11.56 -12.89
CA GLY A 58 -2.87 -12.93 -13.39
C GLY A 58 -4.21 -13.66 -13.25
N ILE A 59 -4.25 -14.89 -13.75
CA ILE A 59 -5.43 -15.77 -13.67
C ILE A 59 -5.39 -16.55 -12.36
N ILE A 60 -6.44 -16.42 -11.54
CA ILE A 60 -6.62 -17.22 -10.33
C ILE A 60 -7.32 -18.52 -10.74
N THR A 61 -6.68 -19.65 -10.47
CA THR A 61 -7.26 -20.98 -10.67
C THR A 61 -7.97 -21.43 -9.39
N GLU A 62 -8.81 -22.46 -9.49
CA GLU A 62 -9.43 -23.08 -8.32
C GLU A 62 -8.38 -23.54 -7.29
N ASN A 63 -7.23 -24.05 -7.75
CA ASN A 63 -6.13 -24.44 -6.86
C ASN A 63 -5.48 -23.25 -6.15
N HIS A 64 -5.30 -22.11 -6.85
CA HIS A 64 -4.82 -20.89 -6.21
C HIS A 64 -5.80 -20.44 -5.11
N ALA A 65 -7.10 -20.40 -5.42
CA ALA A 65 -8.13 -19.98 -4.45
C ALA A 65 -8.17 -20.90 -3.22
N LYS A 66 -8.24 -22.23 -3.42
CA LYS A 66 -8.20 -23.21 -2.32
C LYS A 66 -6.99 -23.00 -1.42
N LYS A 67 -5.81 -22.82 -2.02
CA LYS A 67 -4.57 -22.63 -1.26
C LYS A 67 -4.55 -21.33 -0.46
N LEU A 68 -5.08 -20.24 -1.02
CA LEU A 68 -5.26 -18.99 -0.26
C LEU A 68 -6.22 -19.17 0.91
N SER A 69 -7.35 -19.87 0.70
CA SER A 69 -8.30 -20.18 1.78
C SER A 69 -7.68 -21.04 2.88
N GLU A 70 -6.78 -21.99 2.57
CA GLU A 70 -6.02 -22.74 3.58
C GLU A 70 -5.19 -21.81 4.47
N PHE A 71 -4.50 -20.83 3.88
CA PHE A 71 -3.71 -19.86 4.66
C PHE A 71 -4.57 -18.94 5.51
N ILE A 72 -5.73 -18.53 5.01
CA ILE A 72 -6.72 -17.77 5.79
C ILE A 72 -7.22 -18.60 6.98
N ALA A 73 -7.55 -19.88 6.76
CA ALA A 73 -7.96 -20.80 7.82
C ALA A 73 -6.85 -21.03 8.87
N LYS A 74 -5.58 -20.95 8.47
CA LYS A 74 -4.41 -20.94 9.35
C LYS A 74 -4.20 -19.61 10.11
N GLY A 75 -5.07 -18.62 9.91
CA GLY A 75 -5.06 -17.35 10.63
C GLY A 75 -4.33 -16.20 9.94
N LEU A 76 -3.87 -16.36 8.68
CA LEU A 76 -3.32 -15.22 7.93
C LEU A 76 -4.43 -14.30 7.43
N ASN A 77 -4.22 -12.99 7.57
CA ASN A 77 -5.17 -11.98 7.12
C ASN A 77 -4.94 -11.62 5.64
N ILE A 78 -5.27 -12.54 4.72
CA ILE A 78 -5.03 -12.38 3.29
C ILE A 78 -6.15 -11.57 2.62
N ILE A 79 -5.76 -10.59 1.79
CA ILE A 79 -6.66 -9.81 0.94
C ILE A 79 -6.12 -9.82 -0.49
N VAL A 80 -6.98 -10.14 -1.46
CA VAL A 80 -6.62 -10.17 -2.88
C VAL A 80 -7.09 -8.89 -3.58
N LEU A 81 -6.14 -8.13 -4.15
CA LEU A 81 -6.41 -6.92 -4.90
C LEU A 81 -6.30 -7.25 -6.40
N VAL A 82 -7.46 -7.40 -7.05
CA VAL A 82 -7.52 -7.81 -8.47
C VAL A 82 -7.45 -6.57 -9.35
N SER A 83 -6.33 -6.34 -10.04
CA SER A 83 -6.08 -5.14 -10.85
C SER A 83 -6.99 -5.02 -12.07
N ILE A 84 -8.04 -4.20 -12.00
CA ILE A 84 -8.93 -3.90 -13.13
C ILE A 84 -8.41 -2.65 -13.85
N SER A 85 -7.94 -2.78 -15.08
CA SER A 85 -7.35 -1.64 -15.82
C SER A 85 -8.11 -1.29 -17.09
N GLU A 86 -8.64 -2.25 -17.85
CA GLU A 86 -9.17 -1.99 -19.21
C GLU A 86 -8.13 -1.28 -20.11
N LEU A 87 -6.86 -1.68 -20.02
CA LEU A 87 -5.74 -1.11 -20.78
C LEU A 87 -5.03 -2.17 -21.65
N PRO A 88 -5.73 -2.85 -22.58
CA PRO A 88 -5.15 -3.92 -23.39
C PRO A 88 -3.93 -3.48 -24.22
N GLN A 89 -3.86 -2.22 -24.62
CA GLN A 89 -2.74 -1.66 -25.37
C GLN A 89 -1.45 -1.49 -24.54
N PHE A 90 -1.55 -1.51 -23.21
CA PHE A 90 -0.38 -1.36 -22.33
C PHE A 90 -0.06 -2.63 -21.52
N GLU A 91 -0.86 -3.68 -21.69
CA GLU A 91 -0.78 -4.90 -20.89
C GLU A 91 -0.73 -6.12 -21.79
N LYS A 92 0.23 -7.01 -21.54
CA LYS A 92 0.40 -8.24 -22.31
C LYS A 92 -0.50 -9.39 -21.82
N ILE A 93 -1.58 -9.07 -21.11
CA ILE A 93 -2.53 -10.02 -20.56
C ILE A 93 -3.95 -9.44 -20.65
N GLY A 94 -4.92 -10.29 -20.99
CA GLY A 94 -6.33 -9.90 -21.12
C GLY A 94 -6.96 -9.32 -19.84
N THR A 95 -8.23 -8.93 -19.93
CA THR A 95 -8.95 -8.28 -18.82
C THR A 95 -10.14 -9.10 -18.30
N ASP A 96 -10.75 -9.95 -19.13
CA ASP A 96 -11.99 -10.65 -18.77
C ASP A 96 -11.83 -11.60 -17.58
N HIS A 97 -10.73 -12.35 -17.53
CA HIS A 97 -10.44 -13.27 -16.42
C HIS A 97 -10.36 -12.56 -15.06
N ARG A 98 -10.17 -11.24 -15.02
CA ARG A 98 -10.08 -10.49 -13.76
C ARG A 98 -11.45 -10.33 -13.10
N TYR A 99 -12.52 -10.31 -13.89
CA TYR A 99 -13.88 -10.36 -13.37
C TYR A 99 -14.22 -11.78 -12.88
N GLU A 100 -13.76 -12.81 -13.60
CA GLU A 100 -13.90 -14.21 -13.17
C GLU A 100 -13.10 -14.51 -11.89
N ASN A 101 -11.92 -13.90 -11.73
CA ASN A 101 -11.14 -13.97 -10.49
C ASN A 101 -11.98 -13.47 -9.30
N ILE A 102 -12.70 -12.37 -9.44
CA ILE A 102 -13.56 -11.83 -8.36
C ILE A 102 -14.66 -12.84 -8.01
N LYS A 103 -15.34 -13.42 -9.00
CA LYS A 103 -16.35 -14.46 -8.76
C LYS A 103 -15.77 -15.66 -8.02
N LEU A 104 -14.60 -16.12 -8.45
CA LEU A 104 -13.91 -17.26 -7.83
C LEU A 104 -13.48 -16.94 -6.39
N LEU A 105 -12.92 -15.76 -6.14
CA LEU A 105 -12.56 -15.32 -4.79
C LEU A 105 -13.78 -15.24 -3.88
N ASN A 106 -14.91 -14.73 -4.39
CA ASN A 106 -16.18 -14.68 -3.66
C ASN A 106 -16.71 -16.09 -3.34
N LYS A 107 -16.64 -17.03 -4.30
CA LYS A 107 -17.02 -18.45 -4.09
C LYS A 107 -16.24 -19.08 -2.93
N HIS A 108 -14.98 -18.71 -2.76
CA HIS A 108 -14.09 -19.22 -1.69
C HIS A 108 -14.07 -18.36 -0.43
N ALA A 109 -14.95 -17.36 -0.33
CA ALA A 109 -15.02 -16.39 0.77
C ALA A 109 -13.69 -15.66 1.05
N ILE A 110 -12.87 -15.45 0.01
CA ILE A 110 -11.59 -14.74 0.12
C ILE A 110 -11.83 -13.24 0.01
N PRO A 111 -11.43 -12.43 1.04
CA PRO A 111 -11.56 -10.98 0.98
C PRO A 111 -10.86 -10.40 -0.24
N ASN A 112 -11.58 -9.61 -1.03
CA ASN A 112 -11.05 -9.07 -2.27
C ASN A 112 -11.48 -7.63 -2.55
N ILE A 113 -10.67 -6.95 -3.36
CA ILE A 113 -10.88 -5.56 -3.78
C ILE A 113 -10.77 -5.48 -5.31
N ALA A 114 -11.75 -4.85 -5.94
CA ALA A 114 -11.63 -4.41 -7.33
C ALA A 114 -10.59 -3.28 -7.44
N TYR A 115 -9.46 -3.67 -8.01
CA TYR A 115 -8.15 -3.01 -8.11
C TYR A 115 -8.01 -1.84 -9.08
N ILE A 116 -8.96 -0.90 -9.23
CA ILE A 116 -9.02 -0.02 -10.44
C ILE A 116 -7.91 1.05 -10.51
N ARG A 117 -6.70 0.63 -10.90
CA ARG A 117 -5.52 1.49 -10.99
C ARG A 117 -4.50 0.92 -11.99
N PRO A 118 -3.89 1.78 -12.83
CA PRO A 118 -4.13 3.22 -12.95
C PRO A 118 -5.34 3.57 -13.84
N LEU A 119 -6.03 4.67 -13.53
CA LEU A 119 -6.86 5.39 -14.50
C LEU A 119 -5.98 6.37 -15.29
N ILE A 120 -5.82 6.14 -16.59
CA ILE A 120 -4.96 6.85 -17.53
C ILE A 120 -5.83 7.48 -18.64
N PRO A 121 -6.04 8.81 -18.64
CA PRO A 121 -6.71 9.47 -19.76
C PRO A 121 -5.86 9.43 -21.03
N PRO A 122 -6.48 9.32 -22.23
CA PRO A 122 -7.92 9.12 -22.47
C PRO A 122 -8.36 7.64 -22.45
N TYR A 123 -7.43 6.72 -22.19
CA TYR A 123 -7.53 5.30 -22.54
C TYR A 123 -8.60 4.49 -21.80
N ASN A 124 -8.68 4.60 -20.48
CA ASN A 124 -9.65 3.85 -19.66
C ASN A 124 -10.54 4.75 -18.80
N THR A 125 -10.66 6.02 -19.20
CA THR A 125 -11.30 7.06 -18.38
C THR A 125 -12.56 7.65 -19.01
N SER A 126 -13.00 7.15 -20.16
CA SER A 126 -14.29 7.57 -20.73
C SER A 126 -15.44 7.04 -19.88
N GLU A 127 -16.55 7.77 -19.88
CA GLU A 127 -17.77 7.37 -19.16
C GLU A 127 -18.23 5.97 -19.57
N LYS A 128 -18.24 5.67 -20.88
CA LYS A 128 -18.61 4.35 -21.42
C LYS A 128 -17.76 3.23 -20.83
N ILE A 129 -16.43 3.40 -20.76
CA ILE A 129 -15.52 2.38 -20.22
C ILE A 129 -15.73 2.24 -18.71
N ILE A 130 -15.84 3.34 -17.96
CA ILE A 130 -16.07 3.30 -16.52
C ILE A 130 -17.40 2.63 -16.18
N LYS A 131 -18.51 3.02 -16.84
CA LYS A 131 -19.83 2.40 -16.62
C LYS A 131 -19.80 0.91 -16.95
N ARG A 132 -19.07 0.50 -18.00
CA ARG A 132 -18.86 -0.91 -18.33
C ARG A 132 -18.06 -1.65 -17.26
N MET A 133 -16.94 -1.08 -16.77
CA MET A 133 -16.15 -1.67 -15.70
C MET A 133 -17.00 -1.97 -14.46
N PHE A 134 -17.76 -0.99 -14.01
CA PHE A 134 -18.60 -1.13 -12.82
C PHE A 134 -19.77 -2.09 -13.02
N LYS A 135 -20.36 -2.14 -14.22
CA LYS A 135 -21.36 -3.16 -14.56
C LYS A 135 -20.79 -4.58 -14.42
N LYS A 136 -19.64 -4.84 -15.05
CA LYS A 136 -18.98 -6.16 -14.98
C LYS A 136 -18.53 -6.50 -13.54
N LEU A 137 -18.08 -5.51 -12.78
CA LEU A 137 -17.77 -5.69 -11.35
C LEU A 137 -18.99 -6.08 -10.53
N ASN A 138 -20.15 -5.48 -10.82
CA ASN A 138 -21.40 -5.81 -10.14
C ASN A 138 -21.84 -7.24 -10.48
N GLU A 139 -21.78 -7.62 -11.76
CA GLU A 139 -22.05 -8.99 -12.24
C GLU A 139 -21.09 -10.02 -11.63
N ALA A 140 -19.84 -9.63 -11.34
CA ALA A 140 -18.87 -10.46 -10.65
C ALA A 140 -19.08 -10.55 -9.13
N GLY A 141 -20.00 -9.76 -8.56
CA GLY A 141 -20.27 -9.72 -7.12
C GLY A 141 -19.29 -8.87 -6.31
N SER A 142 -18.52 -7.98 -6.94
CA SER A 142 -17.61 -7.07 -6.22
C SER A 142 -18.39 -6.07 -5.35
N ARG A 143 -17.96 -5.90 -4.10
CA ARG A 143 -18.54 -4.91 -3.16
C ARG A 143 -17.60 -3.78 -2.79
N VAL A 144 -16.29 -3.99 -2.90
CA VAL A 144 -15.26 -3.01 -2.49
C VAL A 144 -14.39 -2.65 -3.69
N VAL A 145 -14.30 -1.36 -3.96
CA VAL A 145 -13.54 -0.84 -5.10
C VAL A 145 -12.55 0.19 -4.62
N VAL A 146 -11.33 0.12 -5.12
CA VAL A 146 -10.33 1.18 -4.95
C VAL A 146 -10.00 1.78 -6.29
N VAL A 147 -10.06 3.10 -6.38
CA VAL A 147 -9.76 3.85 -7.60
C VAL A 147 -8.62 4.82 -7.38
N SER A 148 -7.85 5.09 -8.43
CA SER A 148 -6.80 6.09 -8.39
C SER A 148 -6.34 6.42 -9.81
N GLY A 149 -6.01 7.70 -10.03
CA GLY A 149 -5.35 8.14 -11.24
C GLY A 149 -3.93 7.60 -11.42
N PHE A 150 -3.40 7.83 -12.60
CA PHE A 150 -2.02 7.54 -12.98
C PHE A 150 -1.00 8.39 -12.21
N ARG A 151 0.17 7.82 -12.00
CA ARG A 151 1.39 8.49 -11.52
C ARG A 151 2.48 8.13 -12.52
N GLY A 152 3.09 9.12 -13.16
CA GLY A 152 4.12 8.90 -14.18
C GLY A 152 5.07 10.08 -14.29
N ASP A 153 6.22 9.81 -14.89
CA ASP A 153 7.29 10.72 -15.30
C ASP A 153 7.45 10.74 -16.82
N GLU A 154 8.29 11.64 -17.33
CA GLU A 154 8.55 11.77 -18.76
C GLU A 154 9.09 10.49 -19.40
N GLY A 155 9.89 9.72 -18.65
CA GLY A 155 10.37 8.41 -19.09
C GLY A 155 9.24 7.40 -19.25
N ILE A 156 8.35 7.28 -18.26
CA ILE A 156 7.21 6.34 -18.31
C ILE A 156 6.32 6.69 -19.48
N ILE A 157 6.10 7.99 -19.67
CA ILE A 157 5.31 8.51 -20.79
C ILE A 157 5.99 8.18 -22.10
N LYS A 158 7.29 8.43 -22.27
CA LYS A 158 8.01 8.07 -23.50
C LYS A 158 7.87 6.58 -23.84
N ASP A 159 8.01 5.70 -22.84
CA ASP A 159 7.90 4.26 -23.04
C ASP A 159 6.47 3.77 -23.30
N MET A 160 5.46 4.49 -22.78
CA MET A 160 4.07 4.24 -23.13
C MET A 160 3.77 4.63 -24.58
N ASN A 161 4.58 5.51 -25.18
CA ASN A 161 4.33 6.18 -26.46
C ASN A 161 2.86 6.64 -26.62
N PRO A 162 2.29 7.37 -25.64
CA PRO A 162 0.90 7.73 -25.69
C PRO A 162 0.66 8.88 -26.68
N ASP A 163 -0.60 9.14 -26.99
CA ASP A 163 -0.95 10.38 -27.70
C ASP A 163 -0.65 11.60 -26.81
N GLU A 164 -0.59 12.78 -27.43
CA GLU A 164 -0.31 14.05 -26.74
C GLU A 164 -1.32 14.41 -25.62
N LYS A 165 -2.42 13.66 -25.47
CA LYS A 165 -3.52 13.96 -24.54
C LYS A 165 -3.34 13.35 -23.15
N VAL A 166 -2.27 12.59 -22.90
CA VAL A 166 -2.03 12.01 -21.57
C VAL A 166 -1.66 13.09 -20.55
N LYS A 167 -2.53 13.24 -19.54
CA LYS A 167 -2.26 14.08 -18.36
C LYS A 167 -1.58 13.25 -17.29
N PHE A 168 -0.38 13.66 -16.86
CA PHE A 168 0.38 12.96 -15.81
C PHE A 168 0.97 13.94 -14.79
N VAL A 169 1.26 13.41 -13.60
CA VAL A 169 2.03 14.13 -12.58
C VAL A 169 2.90 13.15 -11.78
N LEU A 170 4.10 13.60 -11.45
CA LEU A 170 5.15 12.79 -10.83
C LEU A 170 4.83 12.35 -9.40
N ARG A 171 4.25 13.25 -8.60
CA ARG A 171 4.14 13.05 -7.14
C ARG A 171 2.78 12.53 -6.67
N VAL A 172 1.70 12.80 -7.39
CA VAL A 172 0.33 12.60 -6.88
C VAL A 172 -0.52 11.83 -7.87
N LYS A 173 -1.27 10.84 -7.42
CA LYS A 173 -2.24 10.18 -8.30
C LYS A 173 -3.50 11.04 -8.40
N VAL A 174 -3.69 11.73 -9.52
CA VAL A 174 -4.82 12.66 -9.72
C VAL A 174 -5.82 12.07 -10.70
N MET A 175 -7.11 12.17 -10.39
CA MET A 175 -8.20 11.91 -11.32
C MET A 175 -8.82 13.26 -11.70
N THR A 176 -9.18 13.45 -12.96
CA THR A 176 -9.94 14.65 -13.37
C THR A 176 -11.33 14.62 -12.73
N LYS A 177 -11.99 15.79 -12.67
CA LYS A 177 -13.33 15.92 -12.07
C LYS A 177 -14.33 14.99 -12.74
N ASP A 178 -14.34 14.95 -14.08
CA ASP A 178 -15.30 14.14 -14.85
C ASP A 178 -15.11 12.65 -14.58
N VAL A 179 -13.86 12.18 -14.61
CA VAL A 179 -13.52 10.78 -14.33
C VAL A 179 -13.95 10.38 -12.93
N TYR A 180 -13.71 11.25 -11.95
CA TYR A 180 -14.16 11.02 -10.59
C TYR A 180 -15.70 10.98 -10.48
N SER A 181 -16.41 11.87 -11.16
CA SER A 181 -17.88 11.88 -11.23
C SER A 181 -18.42 10.58 -11.81
N PHE A 182 -17.89 10.10 -12.94
CA PHE A 182 -18.33 8.85 -13.57
C PHE A 182 -18.11 7.65 -12.66
N VAL A 183 -16.96 7.59 -11.98
CA VAL A 183 -16.62 6.54 -11.02
C VAL A 183 -17.58 6.56 -9.83
N LYS A 184 -17.86 7.74 -9.27
CA LYS A 184 -18.75 7.89 -8.11
C LYS A 184 -20.19 7.52 -8.46
N GLU A 185 -20.71 8.00 -9.59
CA GLU A 185 -22.04 7.65 -10.09
C GLU A 185 -22.16 6.13 -10.27
N SER A 186 -21.17 5.52 -10.92
CA SER A 186 -21.15 4.08 -11.17
C SER A 186 -21.08 3.26 -9.89
N ALA A 187 -20.24 3.66 -8.93
CA ALA A 187 -20.15 3.01 -7.62
C ALA A 187 -21.48 3.11 -6.85
N SER A 188 -22.12 4.29 -6.87
CA SER A 188 -23.42 4.50 -6.23
C SER A 188 -24.52 3.67 -6.87
N LYS A 189 -24.56 3.60 -8.21
CA LYS A 189 -25.55 2.84 -8.97
C LYS A 189 -25.57 1.36 -8.59
N TYR A 190 -24.40 0.77 -8.35
CA TYR A 190 -24.27 -0.65 -8.01
C TYR A 190 -24.03 -0.91 -6.51
N ASN A 191 -24.25 0.09 -5.65
CA ASN A 191 -24.07 0.01 -4.20
C ASN A 191 -22.69 -0.56 -3.79
N MET A 192 -21.63 -0.07 -4.42
CA MET A 192 -20.25 -0.46 -4.13
C MET A 192 -19.59 0.53 -3.17
N HIS A 193 -18.81 0.01 -2.23
CA HIS A 193 -17.99 0.81 -1.33
C HIS A 193 -16.72 1.28 -2.05
N LEU A 194 -16.71 2.58 -2.37
CA LEU A 194 -15.63 3.21 -3.11
C LEU A 194 -14.60 3.84 -2.18
N PHE A 195 -13.32 3.51 -2.39
CA PHE A 195 -12.19 4.08 -1.68
C PHE A 195 -11.18 4.68 -2.67
N THR A 196 -10.52 5.77 -2.27
CA THR A 196 -9.42 6.38 -3.06
C THR A 196 -8.03 6.02 -2.51
N ARG A 197 -7.98 5.26 -1.42
CA ARG A 197 -6.76 4.87 -0.69
C ARG A 197 -6.80 3.39 -0.32
N THR A 198 -5.76 2.67 -0.73
CA THR A 198 -5.56 1.23 -0.46
C THR A 198 -5.69 0.92 1.03
N ALA A 199 -4.98 1.67 1.89
CA ALA A 199 -5.00 1.43 3.33
C ALA A 199 -6.40 1.56 3.96
N CYS A 200 -7.24 2.47 3.46
CA CYS A 200 -8.61 2.61 3.97
C CYS A 200 -9.48 1.42 3.58
N ALA A 201 -9.40 0.94 2.34
CA ALA A 201 -10.17 -0.21 1.88
C ALA A 201 -9.75 -1.51 2.60
N ILE A 202 -8.45 -1.69 2.80
CA ILE A 202 -7.93 -2.84 3.56
C ILE A 202 -8.41 -2.79 4.99
N SER A 203 -8.21 -1.67 5.70
CA SER A 203 -8.69 -1.53 7.08
C SER A 203 -10.19 -1.79 7.20
N TYR A 204 -10.99 -1.34 6.23
CA TYR A 204 -12.41 -1.68 6.19
C TYR A 204 -12.66 -3.19 6.05
N LEU A 205 -11.99 -3.86 5.09
CA LEU A 205 -12.18 -5.30 4.85
C LEU A 205 -11.73 -6.17 6.02
N VAL A 206 -10.67 -5.77 6.72
CA VAL A 206 -10.14 -6.52 7.86
C VAL A 206 -10.81 -6.18 9.19
N GLY A 207 -11.87 -5.36 9.17
CA GLY A 207 -12.62 -4.98 10.37
C GLY A 207 -11.90 -3.98 11.28
N GLU A 208 -10.86 -3.32 10.79
CA GLU A 208 -10.12 -2.32 11.56
C GLU A 208 -10.93 -1.03 11.72
N LYS A 209 -10.85 -0.44 12.90
CA LYS A 209 -11.59 0.80 13.21
C LYS A 209 -11.02 2.00 12.47
N TYR A 210 -9.75 1.99 12.07
CA TYR A 210 -9.12 3.13 11.40
C TYR A 210 -8.05 2.66 10.41
N PRO A 211 -7.77 3.47 9.36
CA PRO A 211 -6.71 3.16 8.43
C PRO A 211 -5.34 3.17 9.11
N TYR A 212 -4.49 2.22 8.76
CA TYR A 212 -3.09 2.18 9.22
C TYR A 212 -2.21 3.30 8.61
N ASN A 213 -2.78 4.13 7.72
CA ASN A 213 -2.18 5.36 7.21
C ASN A 213 -2.95 6.60 7.70
N PRO A 214 -2.26 7.72 7.98
CA PRO A 214 -2.81 8.87 8.70
C PRO A 214 -3.67 9.81 7.83
N TYR A 215 -4.58 9.23 7.03
CA TYR A 215 -5.47 10.00 6.16
C TYR A 215 -6.57 10.75 6.91
N TYR A 216 -6.74 10.51 8.22
CA TYR A 216 -7.64 11.27 9.10
C TYR A 216 -7.33 12.79 9.11
N TYR A 217 -6.09 13.18 8.80
CA TYR A 217 -5.73 14.59 8.65
C TYR A 217 -6.12 15.18 7.30
N SER A 218 -6.37 14.38 6.27
CA SER A 218 -6.63 14.86 4.91
C SER A 218 -7.95 14.30 4.36
N PRO A 219 -9.09 14.45 5.06
CA PRO A 219 -10.36 13.86 4.62
C PRO A 219 -10.84 14.44 3.28
N ASN A 220 -10.52 15.70 2.99
CA ASN A 220 -10.84 16.35 1.72
C ASN A 220 -10.08 15.73 0.55
N LEU A 221 -8.80 15.41 0.72
CA LEU A 221 -7.98 14.76 -0.33
C LEU A 221 -8.31 13.28 -0.55
N VAL A 222 -9.08 12.69 0.36
CA VAL A 222 -9.56 11.30 0.27
C VAL A 222 -11.05 11.26 -0.14
N ASN A 223 -11.70 12.43 -0.20
CA ASN A 223 -13.12 12.60 -0.44
C ASN A 223 -14.01 11.86 0.58
N CYS A 224 -13.60 11.80 1.85
CA CYS A 224 -14.28 11.00 2.87
C CYS A 224 -15.77 11.37 3.06
N ASN A 225 -16.11 12.65 2.98
CA ASN A 225 -17.50 13.11 3.16
C ASN A 225 -18.36 12.69 1.98
N GLU A 226 -17.86 12.97 0.78
CA GLU A 226 -18.57 12.71 -0.47
C GLU A 226 -18.77 11.21 -0.74
N LEU A 227 -17.78 10.39 -0.38
CA LEU A 227 -17.83 8.94 -0.50
C LEU A 227 -18.55 8.26 0.67
N LYS A 228 -19.14 9.02 1.61
CA LYS A 228 -19.78 8.49 2.82
C LYS A 228 -18.91 7.45 3.54
N CYS A 229 -17.63 7.78 3.72
CA CYS A 229 -16.61 6.85 4.19
C CYS A 229 -17.03 6.10 5.47
N LEU A 230 -17.04 4.77 5.38
CA LEU A 230 -17.51 3.87 6.45
C LEU A 230 -16.62 3.93 7.70
N LEU A 231 -15.33 4.25 7.54
CA LEU A 231 -14.40 4.41 8.65
C LEU A 231 -14.46 5.80 9.30
N ARG A 232 -15.25 6.75 8.78
CA ARG A 232 -15.16 8.17 9.16
C ARG A 232 -15.37 8.41 10.65
N LYS A 233 -16.31 7.70 11.27
CA LYS A 233 -16.63 7.86 12.70
C LYS A 233 -15.48 7.45 13.63
N THR A 234 -14.65 6.54 13.18
CA THR A 234 -13.58 5.91 13.97
C THR A 234 -12.18 6.32 13.51
N CYS A 235 -12.06 6.92 12.32
CA CYS A 235 -10.82 7.43 11.73
C CYS A 235 -10.40 8.74 12.40
N LYS A 236 -9.60 8.63 13.47
CA LYS A 236 -9.08 9.76 14.25
C LYS A 236 -7.58 9.62 14.51
N PRO A 237 -6.86 10.73 14.74
CA PRO A 237 -5.49 10.66 15.21
C PRO A 237 -5.37 9.89 16.52
N THR A 238 -4.31 9.11 16.65
CA THR A 238 -3.84 8.62 17.94
C THR A 238 -2.99 9.72 18.60
N THR A 239 -3.14 9.90 19.91
CA THR A 239 -2.34 10.85 20.70
C THR A 239 -1.05 10.23 21.22
N GLN A 240 -1.03 8.90 21.32
CA GLN A 240 0.10 8.13 21.83
C GLN A 240 0.50 7.04 20.82
N PRO A 241 1.81 6.74 20.73
CA PRO A 241 2.30 5.64 19.92
C PRO A 241 1.94 4.30 20.56
N LYS A 242 1.99 3.22 19.77
CA LYS A 242 1.82 1.86 20.28
C LYS A 242 2.79 1.59 21.44
N SER A 243 2.35 0.84 22.44
CA SER A 243 3.18 0.50 23.61
C SER A 243 4.50 -0.17 23.16
N GLY A 244 5.63 0.30 23.72
CA GLY A 244 6.98 -0.18 23.42
C GLY A 244 7.56 0.28 22.06
N SER A 245 6.77 0.94 21.21
CA SER A 245 7.22 1.26 19.84
C SER A 245 8.27 2.37 19.80
N MET A 246 8.14 3.39 20.65
CA MET A 246 9.13 4.47 20.71
C MET A 246 10.46 4.00 21.27
N GLU A 247 10.43 3.10 22.25
CA GLU A 247 11.63 2.45 22.77
C GLU A 247 12.31 1.65 21.65
N PHE A 248 11.55 0.87 20.88
CA PHE A 248 12.09 0.08 19.77
C PHE A 248 12.72 0.96 18.69
N ILE A 249 12.03 2.00 18.23
CA ILE A 249 12.55 2.92 17.19
C ILE A 249 13.83 3.62 17.68
N LYS A 250 13.89 4.06 18.94
CA LYS A 250 15.12 4.63 19.51
C LYS A 250 16.23 3.58 19.62
N PHE A 251 15.90 2.34 20.00
CA PHE A 251 16.86 1.25 20.06
C PHE A 251 17.50 0.95 18.69
N LEU A 252 16.73 1.06 17.60
CA LEU A 252 17.24 0.93 16.23
C LEU A 252 18.16 2.09 15.79
N GLY A 253 18.31 3.13 16.61
CA GLY A 253 19.18 4.28 16.37
C GLY A 253 18.49 5.48 15.73
N TYR A 254 17.16 5.46 15.57
CA TYR A 254 16.45 6.62 15.05
C TYR A 254 16.34 7.73 16.10
N LYS A 255 16.63 8.96 15.68
CA LYS A 255 16.39 10.17 16.48
C LYS A 255 14.93 10.60 16.30
N ALA A 256 14.05 10.00 17.09
CA ALA A 256 12.60 10.20 17.01
C ALA A 256 12.00 10.70 18.33
N GLU A 257 11.10 11.68 18.23
CA GLU A 257 10.40 12.30 19.35
C GLU A 257 8.88 12.38 19.08
N LEU A 258 8.08 12.14 20.11
CA LEU A 258 6.64 12.41 20.05
C LEU A 258 6.46 13.92 20.15
N VAL A 259 5.79 14.51 19.17
CA VAL A 259 5.40 15.91 19.18
C VAL A 259 3.90 15.96 19.37
N GLY A 260 3.46 16.71 20.38
CA GLY A 260 2.05 17.00 20.60
C GLY A 260 1.44 17.80 19.45
N GLY A 261 0.14 18.04 19.51
CA GLY A 261 -0.53 18.85 18.50
C GLY A 261 -2.04 18.78 18.64
N ASN A 262 -2.72 19.51 17.76
CA ASN A 262 -4.16 19.55 17.74
C ASN A 262 -4.73 18.31 17.04
N CYS A 263 -5.45 17.46 17.78
CA CYS A 263 -6.15 16.29 17.20
C CYS A 263 -7.24 16.67 16.18
N ASN A 264 -7.72 17.91 16.25
CA ASN A 264 -8.68 18.47 15.32
C ASN A 264 -8.02 19.17 14.13
N ALA A 265 -6.69 19.22 14.05
CA ALA A 265 -5.99 19.75 12.88
C ALA A 265 -6.46 19.01 11.62
N ARG A 266 -6.74 19.75 10.56
CA ARG A 266 -7.12 19.19 9.25
C ARG A 266 -6.32 19.90 8.17
N CYS A 267 -5.96 19.13 7.16
CA CYS A 267 -5.31 19.60 5.96
C CYS A 267 -6.27 20.52 5.19
N GLN A 268 -5.82 21.74 4.92
CA GLN A 268 -6.57 22.74 4.14
C GLN A 268 -6.32 22.63 2.63
N VAL A 269 -5.44 21.71 2.21
CA VAL A 269 -5.17 21.46 0.78
C VAL A 269 -6.40 20.83 0.14
N LYS A 270 -6.86 21.44 -0.95
CA LYS A 270 -7.98 20.98 -1.76
C LYS A 270 -7.44 20.13 -2.94
N PRO A 271 -8.26 19.24 -3.53
CA PRO A 271 -7.80 18.39 -4.63
C PRO A 271 -7.24 19.15 -5.84
N ASP A 272 -7.82 20.29 -6.18
CA ASP A 272 -7.43 21.19 -7.28
C ASP A 272 -6.07 21.86 -7.07
N ASN A 273 -5.69 22.17 -5.82
CA ASN A 273 -4.39 22.75 -5.49
C ASN A 273 -3.38 21.73 -4.94
N ARG A 274 -3.69 20.43 -5.01
CA ARG A 274 -2.87 19.37 -4.42
C ARG A 274 -1.42 19.36 -4.95
N LEU A 275 -1.21 19.74 -6.20
CA LEU A 275 0.12 19.82 -6.82
C LEU A 275 1.01 20.90 -6.21
N LYS A 276 0.43 21.93 -5.58
CA LYS A 276 1.17 22.99 -4.88
C LYS A 276 1.71 22.54 -3.53
N CYS A 277 1.10 21.54 -2.89
CA CYS A 277 1.53 21.05 -1.58
C CYS A 277 2.75 20.12 -1.68
N PRO A 278 3.93 20.50 -1.13
CA PRO A 278 5.16 19.72 -1.30
C PRO A 278 5.22 18.44 -0.46
N SER A 279 4.27 18.24 0.45
CA SER A 279 4.29 17.12 1.40
C SER A 279 3.43 15.94 0.93
N CYS A 280 3.81 14.71 1.34
CA CYS A 280 2.96 13.52 1.17
C CYS A 280 1.97 13.42 2.35
N CYS A 281 0.72 13.02 2.10
CA CYS A 281 -0.30 12.93 3.16
C CYS A 281 0.06 11.90 4.25
N THR A 282 0.83 10.86 3.90
CA THR A 282 1.26 9.80 4.83
C THR A 282 2.45 10.18 5.70
N THR A 283 3.12 11.29 5.37
CA THR A 283 4.31 11.82 6.05
C THR A 283 4.22 13.36 6.17
N CYS A 284 3.00 13.86 6.39
CA CYS A 284 2.70 15.27 6.32
C CYS A 284 3.46 16.07 7.39
N PHE A 285 4.20 17.10 6.97
CA PHE A 285 4.91 18.01 7.88
C PHE A 285 4.23 19.38 8.02
N PHE A 286 3.10 19.62 7.36
CA PHE A 286 2.32 20.86 7.50
C PHE A 286 1.20 20.77 8.54
N VAL A 287 0.61 19.58 8.74
CA VAL A 287 -0.52 19.45 9.66
C VAL A 287 0.00 19.35 11.09
N GLU A 288 -0.42 20.28 11.94
CA GLU A 288 -0.04 20.41 13.35
C GLU A 288 -0.84 19.50 14.30
N GLY A 289 -0.88 18.21 13.99
CA GLY A 289 -1.45 17.20 14.87
C GLY A 289 -0.38 16.32 15.55
N PRO A 290 -0.78 15.47 16.53
CA PRO A 290 0.13 14.52 17.15
C PRO A 290 0.87 13.66 16.13
N ARG A 291 2.20 13.58 16.26
CA ARG A 291 3.08 12.96 15.28
C ARG A 291 4.42 12.57 15.87
N ILE A 292 5.13 11.69 15.17
CA ILE A 292 6.53 11.36 15.44
C ILE A 292 7.40 12.23 14.54
N SER A 293 8.17 13.13 15.14
CA SER A 293 9.18 13.93 14.45
C SER A 293 10.49 13.13 14.41
N VAL A 294 11.09 13.03 13.23
CA VAL A 294 12.31 12.25 13.00
C VAL A 294 13.41 13.16 12.46
N LYS A 295 14.60 13.08 13.05
CA LYS A 295 15.78 13.91 12.73
C LYS A 295 16.88 13.07 12.08
N GLY A 296 17.81 13.74 11.39
CA GLY A 296 18.97 13.13 10.76
C GLY A 296 18.78 12.73 9.29
N LYS A 297 19.71 11.95 8.76
CA LYS A 297 19.68 11.45 7.38
C LYS A 297 18.78 10.23 7.28
N ILE A 298 17.50 10.47 6.99
CA ILE A 298 16.48 9.43 6.84
C ILE A 298 15.85 9.50 5.44
N ARG A 299 15.25 8.39 5.00
CA ARG A 299 14.53 8.21 3.73
C ARG A 299 13.02 8.15 3.98
N LEU A 300 12.21 8.17 2.91
CA LEU A 300 10.76 7.96 3.05
C LEU A 300 10.40 6.54 3.51
N GLY A 301 11.23 5.55 3.15
CA GLY A 301 11.15 4.20 3.69
C GLY A 301 11.23 4.18 5.23
N ASP A 302 12.20 4.90 5.80
CA ASP A 302 12.38 5.04 7.26
C ASP A 302 11.13 5.63 7.94
N ILE A 303 10.62 6.73 7.38
CA ILE A 303 9.43 7.38 7.93
C ILE A 303 8.21 6.44 7.86
N THR A 304 8.07 5.69 6.77
CA THR A 304 7.01 4.69 6.64
C THR A 304 7.16 3.55 7.63
N PHE A 305 8.37 3.04 7.84
CA PHE A 305 8.64 2.00 8.83
C PHE A 305 8.28 2.48 10.24
N ILE A 306 8.72 3.69 10.62
CA ILE A 306 8.36 4.30 11.90
C ILE A 306 6.85 4.45 12.04
N ARG A 307 6.14 4.86 10.98
CA ARG A 307 4.67 4.91 10.97
C ARG A 307 4.04 3.55 11.27
N PHE A 308 4.49 2.48 10.61
CA PHE A 308 3.93 1.14 10.84
C PHE A 308 4.16 0.65 12.27
N ILE A 309 5.37 0.85 12.79
CA ILE A 309 5.74 0.45 14.15
C ILE A 309 4.97 1.25 15.21
N THR A 310 4.83 2.56 15.02
CA THR A 310 4.23 3.45 16.02
C THR A 310 2.70 3.55 15.90
N GLY A 311 2.14 3.22 14.73
CA GLY A 311 0.73 3.46 14.42
C GLY A 311 0.38 4.95 14.26
N MET A 312 1.38 5.83 14.17
CA MET A 312 1.21 7.28 14.14
C MET A 312 1.71 7.91 12.85
N LEU A 313 1.24 9.12 12.54
CA LEU A 313 1.91 9.96 11.56
C LEU A 313 3.37 10.15 11.97
N ALA A 314 4.31 9.77 11.10
CA ALA A 314 5.73 10.08 11.24
C ALA A 314 6.13 11.05 10.13
N MET A 315 7.02 11.99 10.44
CA MET A 315 7.47 13.00 9.47
C MET A 315 8.86 13.55 9.77
N GLN A 316 9.46 14.15 8.75
CA GLN A 316 10.61 15.04 8.86
C GLN A 316 10.32 16.27 7.99
N PRO A 317 10.44 17.50 8.53
CA PRO A 317 10.24 18.71 7.73
C PRO A 317 11.12 18.71 6.47
N GLY A 318 10.53 19.08 5.33
CA GLY A 318 11.22 19.12 4.04
C GLY A 318 11.48 17.77 3.37
N ARG A 319 11.31 16.64 4.08
CA ARG A 319 11.46 15.31 3.46
C ARG A 319 10.30 15.04 2.50
N ARG A 320 10.63 14.80 1.24
CA ARG A 320 9.70 14.52 0.15
C ARG A 320 10.21 13.36 -0.70
N ASP A 321 9.34 12.87 -1.58
CA ASP A 321 9.75 11.94 -2.63
C ASP A 321 10.63 12.73 -3.59
N ASP A 322 11.91 12.37 -3.64
CA ASP A 322 12.97 13.02 -4.41
C ASP A 322 13.35 12.18 -5.64
N GLU A 323 12.51 11.19 -5.99
CA GLU A 323 12.70 10.32 -7.16
C GLU A 323 13.97 9.45 -7.07
N SER A 324 14.62 9.42 -5.90
CA SER A 324 15.76 8.55 -5.65
C SER A 324 15.34 7.08 -5.76
N ARG A 325 16.20 6.25 -6.36
CA ARG A 325 16.06 4.78 -6.35
C ARG A 325 16.05 4.20 -4.95
N ASP A 326 16.58 4.94 -3.97
CA ASP A 326 16.63 4.54 -2.57
C ASP A 326 15.42 5.03 -1.75
N VAL A 327 14.44 5.71 -2.36
CA VAL A 327 13.35 6.39 -1.63
C VAL A 327 12.60 5.47 -0.68
N ALA A 328 12.41 4.20 -1.07
CA ALA A 328 11.70 3.18 -0.29
C ALA A 328 12.58 2.43 0.71
N LYS A 329 13.92 2.54 0.62
CA LYS A 329 14.83 1.78 1.49
C LYS A 329 14.70 2.22 2.93
N VAL A 330 14.74 1.23 3.82
CA VAL A 330 14.84 1.43 5.27
C VAL A 330 16.30 1.30 5.67
N SER A 331 16.78 2.28 6.39
CA SER A 331 18.10 2.38 6.99
C SER A 331 17.92 2.13 8.49
N LEU A 332 18.57 1.13 9.06
CA LEU A 332 18.57 0.92 10.51
C LEU A 332 19.86 1.54 11.07
N PRO A 333 19.85 2.75 11.66
CA PRO A 333 21.09 3.48 11.94
C PRO A 333 22.06 2.72 12.86
N LYS A 334 21.55 1.92 13.79
CA LYS A 334 22.37 1.09 14.69
C LYS A 334 22.75 -0.28 14.09
N PHE A 335 22.08 -0.71 13.02
CA PHE A 335 22.24 -2.02 12.39
C PHE A 335 22.37 -1.90 10.86
N PRO A 336 23.35 -1.12 10.36
CA PRO A 336 23.49 -0.81 8.93
C PRO A 336 23.77 -2.03 8.04
N GLU A 337 24.22 -3.14 8.62
CA GLU A 337 24.46 -4.41 7.96
C GLU A 337 23.17 -5.15 7.58
N ILE A 338 22.05 -4.85 8.26
CA ILE A 338 20.74 -5.39 7.91
C ILE A 338 20.21 -4.61 6.70
N LYS A 339 20.33 -5.24 5.53
CA LYS A 339 19.91 -4.69 4.24
C LYS A 339 18.59 -5.29 3.75
N ASP A 340 18.21 -4.89 2.54
CA ASP A 340 17.07 -5.42 1.79
C ASP A 340 15.69 -5.19 2.44
N ILE A 341 15.58 -4.18 3.29
CA ILE A 341 14.30 -3.72 3.82
C ILE A 341 13.83 -2.52 3.02
N GLU A 342 12.60 -2.60 2.53
CA GLU A 342 11.91 -1.50 1.88
C GLU A 342 10.52 -1.32 2.48
N CYS A 343 10.07 -0.07 2.50
CA CYS A 343 8.80 0.33 3.08
C CYS A 343 8.12 1.31 2.12
N LEU A 344 7.06 0.84 1.46
CA LEU A 344 6.18 1.65 0.64
C LEU A 344 5.05 2.22 1.49
N ASN A 345 4.43 3.31 1.01
CA ASN A 345 3.36 4.00 1.72
C ASN A 345 2.28 3.10 2.35
N SER A 346 1.97 1.94 1.76
CA SER A 346 0.96 1.03 2.28
C SER A 346 1.47 -0.36 2.66
N TRP A 347 2.74 -0.68 2.39
CA TRP A 347 3.23 -2.04 2.42
C TRP A 347 4.70 -2.14 2.82
N TRP A 348 5.02 -3.15 3.61
CA TRP A 348 6.32 -3.82 3.63
C TRP A 348 6.32 -4.86 2.50
N PRO A 349 7.00 -4.63 1.37
CA PRO A 349 6.99 -5.62 0.32
C PRO A 349 7.95 -6.76 0.65
N TYR A 350 7.48 -7.98 0.48
CA TYR A 350 8.27 -9.20 0.58
C TYR A 350 8.19 -9.93 -0.75
N ALA A 351 9.22 -9.76 -1.59
CA ALA A 351 9.13 -10.18 -2.96
C ALA A 351 10.46 -10.68 -3.56
N HIS A 352 10.31 -11.46 -4.62
CA HIS A 352 11.39 -11.88 -5.49
C HIS A 352 11.28 -11.15 -6.84
N ILE A 353 12.36 -10.48 -7.24
CA ILE A 353 12.47 -9.85 -8.57
C ILE A 353 13.00 -10.90 -9.54
N GLY A 354 12.09 -11.68 -10.12
CA GLY A 354 12.40 -12.75 -11.07
C GLY A 354 12.35 -12.30 -12.53
N ASP A 355 12.58 -13.25 -13.43
CA ASP A 355 12.70 -13.00 -14.88
C ASP A 355 11.35 -12.84 -15.60
N LYS A 356 10.25 -13.16 -14.92
CA LYS A 356 8.90 -13.19 -15.49
C LYS A 356 8.05 -12.05 -14.93
N CYS A 357 7.54 -11.22 -15.83
CA CYS A 357 6.64 -10.11 -15.55
C CYS A 357 5.66 -9.94 -16.72
N PHE A 358 4.47 -9.37 -16.47
CA PHE A 358 3.54 -9.00 -17.55
C PHE A 358 4.03 -7.86 -18.44
N GLY A 359 5.13 -7.17 -18.06
CA GLY A 359 5.80 -6.19 -18.91
C GLY A 359 4.93 -5.00 -19.31
N CYS A 360 4.16 -4.46 -18.36
CA CYS A 360 3.26 -3.32 -18.62
C CYS A 360 4.07 -2.04 -18.91
N ASN A 361 3.73 -1.32 -19.98
CA ASN A 361 4.50 -0.15 -20.42
C ASN A 361 4.46 1.01 -19.40
N TYR A 362 3.38 1.10 -18.61
CA TYR A 362 3.18 2.10 -17.58
C TYR A 362 3.81 1.74 -16.21
N CYS A 363 4.52 0.61 -16.11
CA CYS A 363 5.09 0.15 -14.84
C CYS A 363 6.25 1.05 -14.41
N ILE A 364 6.19 1.55 -13.17
CA ILE A 364 7.22 2.42 -12.59
C ILE A 364 8.49 1.67 -12.18
N GLU A 365 8.43 0.33 -12.18
CA GLU A 365 9.47 -0.57 -11.71
C GLU A 365 10.83 -0.30 -12.38
N LYS A 366 10.85 -0.21 -13.72
CA LYS A 366 12.05 0.02 -14.53
C LYS A 366 12.86 1.27 -14.16
N TYR A 367 12.25 2.25 -13.48
CA TYR A 367 12.90 3.48 -13.05
C TYR A 367 13.55 3.38 -11.67
N TYR A 368 13.09 2.44 -10.83
CA TYR A 368 13.69 2.19 -9.52
C TYR A 368 14.95 1.30 -9.60
N GLY A 369 15.35 0.89 -10.81
CA GLY A 369 16.66 0.32 -11.10
C GLY A 369 16.90 -1.01 -10.39
N THR A 370 16.00 -1.99 -10.58
CA THR A 370 16.15 -3.25 -9.86
C THR A 370 16.95 -4.29 -10.63
N SER A 371 18.07 -4.68 -10.04
CA SER A 371 18.73 -5.93 -10.34
C SER A 371 17.90 -7.08 -9.74
N ARG A 372 17.91 -8.24 -10.41
CA ARG A 372 17.29 -9.48 -9.94
C ARG A 372 17.77 -9.80 -8.53
N ARG A 373 16.89 -9.68 -7.53
CA ARG A 373 17.21 -9.99 -6.14
C ARG A 373 15.96 -10.31 -5.33
N ASN A 374 16.15 -11.01 -4.22
CA ASN A 374 15.14 -11.07 -3.17
C ASN A 374 15.22 -9.79 -2.34
N PHE A 375 14.07 -9.29 -1.90
CA PHE A 375 14.04 -8.21 -0.93
C PHE A 375 12.83 -8.37 0.01
N GLY A 376 13.00 -7.83 1.21
CA GLY A 376 12.11 -8.09 2.32
C GLY A 376 12.23 -9.51 2.88
N PHE A 377 11.57 -9.70 4.00
CA PHE A 377 11.42 -10.95 4.76
C PHE A 377 10.22 -10.77 5.70
N PRO A 378 9.70 -11.82 6.37
CA PRO A 378 8.63 -11.63 7.36
C PRO A 378 9.06 -10.62 8.43
N PRO A 379 8.33 -9.52 8.66
CA PRO A 379 8.82 -8.40 9.48
C PRO A 379 9.34 -8.80 10.87
N ALA A 380 8.69 -9.78 11.51
CA ALA A 380 9.08 -10.31 12.82
C ALA A 380 10.52 -10.88 12.85
N GLN A 381 11.04 -11.39 11.73
CA GLN A 381 12.42 -11.88 11.63
C GLN A 381 13.45 -10.76 11.76
N LEU A 382 13.06 -9.49 11.69
CA LEU A 382 13.97 -8.38 11.95
C LEU A 382 14.60 -8.49 13.34
N ILE A 383 13.84 -8.93 14.34
CA ILE A 383 14.35 -9.17 15.69
C ILE A 383 15.50 -10.17 15.69
N LYS A 384 15.33 -11.30 15.02
CA LYS A 384 16.38 -12.33 14.94
C LYS A 384 17.64 -11.79 14.26
N LYS A 385 17.49 -10.98 13.20
CA LYS A 385 18.61 -10.35 12.50
C LYS A 385 19.35 -9.35 13.39
N ILE A 386 18.62 -8.51 14.12
CA ILE A 386 19.15 -7.56 15.09
C ILE A 386 20.00 -8.27 16.14
N PHE A 387 19.47 -9.30 16.80
CA PHE A 387 20.17 -9.95 17.90
C PHE A 387 21.32 -10.85 17.43
N LYS A 388 21.24 -11.42 16.23
CA LYS A 388 22.39 -12.10 15.61
C LYS A 388 23.60 -11.16 15.43
N ASN A 389 23.36 -9.89 15.10
CA ASN A 389 24.41 -8.88 14.91
C ASN A 389 24.74 -8.10 16.18
N TYR A 390 23.98 -8.29 17.26
CA TYR A 390 24.21 -7.61 18.55
C TYR A 390 25.10 -8.44 19.48
N GLU A 391 25.12 -9.76 19.29
CA GLU A 391 25.97 -10.72 20.00
C GLU A 391 27.30 -11.01 19.27
N ALA A 392 27.43 -10.56 18.02
CA ALA A 392 28.65 -10.54 17.24
C ALA A 392 29.33 -9.18 17.38
#